data_AF-A0A1N7KY91-F1
#
_entry.id   AF-A0A1N7KY91-F1
#
_cell.length_a   1.000
_cell.length_b   1.000
_cell.length_c   1.000
_cell.angle_alpha   90.00
_cell.angle_beta   90.00
_cell.angle_gamma   90.00
#
_symmetry.space_group_name_H-M   'P 1'
#
loop_
_entity.id
_entity.type
_entity.pdbx_description
1 polymer ?
#
loop_
_entity_poly.entity_id
_entity_poly.type
_entity_poly.pdbx_seq_one_letter_code
_entity_poly.pdbx_strand_id
1 'polypeptide(L)'
;MASEDEMRDMDQQLNLANFPVRTDLAREAVDMAVQNRGDGSGIPGVQMDEHEEEGITTSWIRIEDEQGAEALGKVPGLYLTLEIPALRSKDSKLQSRVASHFADQFEKFLRETGIDPDADILIVGLGNRDVTADALGPFVVQHMMVTRHLFALMPEQVEEGYRPVSAIAPGVLGTTGMETSEIIFGVVEKTRPDAVIAVDALASRALSRVNTTIQVADTGIHPGSGVGNKRKALNRDSLGIPVIAIGIPTVVDAATIAHDTVEMVISYLHREMNQKQPTNPLDPLNRPNLKELRDQKIPSRTSRQMMGMVGTLDSEEKRRLINEVLNPLGQNLIVTPKEVDMFIGDMGKLVADGLNCALHEAVTPENVSAHIN
;
A
#
# COMPACT_ATOMS: atom_id res chain seq x y z
N MET A 1 50.00 -3.97 7.59
CA MET A 1 49.38 -4.91 6.64
C MET A 1 48.54 -5.84 7.49
N ALA A 2 47.27 -5.46 7.71
CA ALA A 2 46.31 -6.32 8.39
C ALA A 2 46.01 -7.53 7.49
N SER A 3 45.89 -8.72 8.08
CA SER A 3 45.65 -9.98 7.38
C SER A 3 44.31 -9.96 6.64
N GLU A 4 44.22 -10.65 5.49
CA GLU A 4 42.99 -10.75 4.68
C GLU A 4 41.77 -11.27 5.47
N ASP A 5 41.99 -11.98 6.59
CA ASP A 5 40.93 -12.41 7.50
C ASP A 5 40.37 -11.27 8.37
N GLU A 6 41.17 -10.26 8.74
CA GLU A 6 40.67 -9.09 9.50
C GLU A 6 39.82 -8.15 8.63
N MET A 7 40.04 -8.13 7.30
CA MET A 7 39.18 -7.38 6.38
C MET A 7 37.84 -8.09 6.11
N ARG A 8 37.79 -9.43 6.20
CA ARG A 8 36.55 -10.19 6.04
C ARG A 8 35.63 -10.06 7.26
N ASP A 9 36.19 -9.97 8.46
CA ASP A 9 35.41 -9.72 9.68
C ASP A 9 34.89 -8.27 9.77
N MET A 10 35.52 -7.31 9.10
CA MET A 10 35.01 -5.93 9.00
C MET A 10 33.88 -5.76 7.98
N ASP A 11 33.84 -6.54 6.90
CA ASP A 11 32.70 -6.56 5.95
C ASP A 11 31.50 -7.37 6.48
N GLN A 12 31.71 -8.27 7.45
CA GLN A 12 30.65 -9.00 8.16
C GLN A 12 30.10 -8.28 9.39
N GLN A 13 30.61 -7.09 9.72
CA GLN A 13 29.80 -6.06 10.41
C GLN A 13 28.83 -5.41 9.41
N LEU A 14 28.07 -6.26 8.71
CA LEU A 14 26.86 -5.86 8.00
C LEU A 14 25.96 -5.21 9.02
N ASN A 15 25.88 -3.88 8.95
CA ASN A 15 24.93 -2.99 9.61
C ASN A 15 23.84 -3.74 10.41
N LEU A 16 24.16 -4.05 11.66
CA LEU A 16 23.23 -4.49 12.72
C LEU A 16 22.24 -3.36 13.11
N ALA A 17 22.16 -2.31 12.31
CA ALA A 17 21.23 -1.22 12.45
C ALA A 17 19.84 -1.71 12.02
N ASN A 18 19.02 -2.05 13.01
CA ASN A 18 17.56 -2.01 12.99
C ASN A 18 16.95 -2.02 11.58
N PHE A 19 16.55 -3.19 11.06
CA PHE A 19 15.55 -3.21 10.01
C PHE A 19 14.26 -2.66 10.62
N PRO A 20 13.88 -1.40 10.35
CA PRO A 20 12.67 -0.86 10.93
C PRO A 20 11.53 -1.65 10.31
N VAL A 21 10.59 -2.05 11.15
CA VAL A 21 9.34 -2.71 10.78
C VAL A 21 8.53 -1.72 9.93
N ARG A 22 8.84 -1.60 8.64
CA ARG A 22 8.21 -0.64 7.72
C ARG A 22 6.92 -1.20 7.14
N THR A 23 5.88 -0.39 7.14
CA THR A 23 4.65 -0.58 6.37
C THR A 23 4.52 0.60 5.42
N ASP A 24 4.01 0.36 4.21
CA ASP A 24 3.69 1.45 3.28
C ASP A 24 2.33 2.11 3.62
N LEU A 25 1.49 1.47 4.43
CA LEU A 25 0.17 1.99 4.82
C LEU A 25 0.20 2.87 6.09
N ALA A 26 -0.39 4.05 6.02
CA ALA A 26 -0.52 5.00 7.13
C ALA A 26 -1.44 4.46 8.23
N ARG A 27 -2.56 3.84 7.87
CA ARG A 27 -3.49 3.25 8.86
C ARG A 27 -2.84 2.10 9.65
N GLU A 28 -2.01 1.29 9.00
CA GLU A 28 -1.23 0.24 9.69
C GLU A 28 -0.19 0.84 10.64
N ALA A 29 0.47 1.93 10.25
CA ALA A 29 1.42 2.61 11.13
C ALA A 29 0.74 3.15 12.41
N VAL A 30 -0.48 3.68 12.27
CA VAL A 30 -1.30 4.11 13.41
C VAL A 30 -1.68 2.92 14.29
N ASP A 31 -2.18 1.83 13.71
CA ASP A 31 -2.54 0.62 14.46
C ASP A 31 -1.36 0.10 15.30
N MET A 32 -0.15 0.09 14.70
CA MET A 32 1.07 -0.34 15.38
C MET A 32 1.48 0.62 16.51
N ALA A 33 1.45 1.93 16.27
CA ALA A 33 1.82 2.92 17.28
C ALA A 33 0.87 2.89 18.49
N VAL A 34 -0.43 2.68 18.26
CA VAL A 34 -1.43 2.50 19.33
C VAL A 34 -1.19 1.20 20.10
N GLN A 35 -0.94 0.08 19.40
CA GLN A 35 -0.64 -1.21 20.04
C GLN A 35 0.61 -1.14 20.94
N ASN A 36 1.65 -0.44 20.50
CA ASN A 36 2.90 -0.30 21.25
C ASN A 36 2.76 0.61 22.49
N ARG A 37 1.88 1.62 22.45
CA ARG A 37 1.67 2.54 23.59
C ARG A 37 0.73 2.00 24.65
N GLY A 38 -0.26 1.18 24.28
CA GLY A 38 -1.12 0.45 25.23
C GLY A 38 -2.04 1.31 26.11
N ASP A 39 -2.03 2.64 25.97
CA ASP A 39 -2.78 3.59 26.80
C ASP A 39 -4.06 4.13 26.14
N GLY A 40 -4.33 3.76 24.88
CA GLY A 40 -5.53 4.19 24.15
C GLY A 40 -5.62 5.70 23.94
N SER A 41 -4.56 6.44 24.28
CA SER A 41 -4.47 7.88 24.05
C SER A 41 -4.09 8.13 22.58
N GLY A 42 -4.70 9.14 21.96
CA GLY A 42 -4.36 9.53 20.58
C GLY A 42 -2.87 9.82 20.43
N ILE A 43 -2.35 9.66 19.21
CA ILE A 43 -0.94 9.92 18.93
C ILE A 43 -0.77 11.45 18.82
N PRO A 44 0.08 12.10 19.65
CA PRO A 44 0.37 13.53 19.53
C PRO A 44 0.85 13.84 18.10
N GLY A 45 0.34 14.92 17.52
CA GLY A 45 0.70 15.33 16.15
C GLY A 45 -0.06 14.63 15.03
N VAL A 46 -1.00 13.74 15.35
CA VAL A 46 -1.79 12.98 14.37
C VAL A 46 -3.27 13.24 14.61
N GLN A 47 -3.94 13.81 13.62
CA GLN A 47 -5.40 13.92 13.57
C GLN A 47 -5.94 12.78 12.70
N MET A 48 -6.96 12.10 13.19
CA MET A 48 -7.58 10.99 12.46
C MET A 48 -9.09 11.14 12.52
N ASP A 49 -9.71 11.04 11.35
CA ASP A 49 -11.16 10.98 11.18
C ASP A 49 -11.53 9.71 10.43
N GLU A 50 -12.45 8.92 10.98
CA GLU A 50 -12.82 7.61 10.44
C GLU A 50 -14.33 7.44 10.40
N HIS A 51 -14.82 7.08 9.22
CA HIS A 51 -16.23 6.86 8.95
C HIS A 51 -16.42 5.57 8.16
N GLU A 52 -17.43 4.79 8.54
CA GLU A 52 -17.84 3.61 7.80
C GLU A 52 -19.19 3.86 7.15
N GLU A 53 -19.23 3.75 5.82
CA GLU A 53 -20.44 3.93 5.04
C GLU A 53 -20.56 2.78 4.03
N GLU A 54 -21.71 2.09 4.04
CA GLU A 54 -22.03 0.97 3.15
C GLU A 54 -20.94 -0.11 2.99
N GLY A 55 -20.17 -0.39 4.05
CA GLY A 55 -19.08 -1.38 4.04
C GLY A 55 -17.75 -0.88 3.46
N ILE A 56 -17.61 0.44 3.31
CA ILE A 56 -16.37 1.14 2.98
C ILE A 56 -15.93 1.92 4.22
N THR A 57 -14.81 1.52 4.82
CA THR A 57 -14.19 2.28 5.90
C THR A 57 -13.28 3.32 5.29
N THR A 58 -13.57 4.60 5.55
CA THR A 58 -12.80 5.76 5.08
C THR A 58 -12.07 6.37 6.26
N SER A 59 -10.74 6.39 6.21
CA SER A 59 -9.91 7.01 7.24
C SER A 59 -9.10 8.16 6.64
N TRP A 60 -9.32 9.37 7.14
CA TRP A 60 -8.51 10.55 6.88
C TRP A 60 -7.51 10.71 8.02
N ILE A 61 -6.22 10.74 7.71
CA ILE A 61 -5.14 10.89 8.68
C ILE A 61 -4.30 12.11 8.27
N ARG A 62 -4.18 13.08 9.15
CA ARG A 62 -3.31 14.25 8.98
C ARG A 62 -2.17 14.18 9.99
N ILE A 63 -0.94 14.10 9.49
CA ILE A 63 0.27 14.15 10.31
C ILE A 63 0.79 15.58 10.26
N GLU A 64 0.68 16.30 11.37
CA GLU A 64 0.94 17.75 11.43
C GLU A 64 2.39 18.09 11.79
N ASP A 65 3.04 17.27 12.62
CA ASP A 65 4.35 17.58 13.17
C ASP A 65 5.37 16.44 13.00
N GLU A 66 6.64 16.78 13.25
CA GLU A 66 7.77 15.85 13.17
C GLU A 66 7.72 14.78 14.27
N GLN A 67 7.04 15.07 15.40
CA GLN A 67 6.84 14.10 16.47
C GLN A 67 5.88 12.98 16.07
N GLY A 68 4.79 13.31 15.38
CA GLY A 68 3.83 12.38 14.80
C GLY A 68 4.45 11.60 13.65
N ALA A 69 5.26 12.26 12.83
CA ALA A 69 6.06 11.62 11.78
C ALA A 69 7.02 10.56 12.35
N GLU A 70 7.77 10.88 13.40
CA GLU A 70 8.68 9.94 14.07
C GLU A 70 7.91 8.81 14.76
N ALA A 71 6.80 9.13 15.45
CA ALA A 71 5.97 8.13 16.11
C ALA A 71 5.34 7.12 15.15
N LEU A 72 4.99 7.55 13.94
CA LEU A 72 4.40 6.70 12.90
C LEU A 72 5.44 6.13 11.91
N GLY A 73 6.67 6.64 11.91
CA GLY A 73 7.65 6.35 10.87
C GLY A 73 7.18 6.77 9.46
N LYS A 74 6.41 7.87 9.38
CA LYS A 74 5.82 8.42 8.15
C LYS A 74 6.20 9.88 7.99
N VAL A 75 5.98 10.43 6.80
CA VAL A 75 6.28 11.84 6.51
C VAL A 75 5.06 12.69 6.90
N PRO A 76 5.23 13.93 7.41
CA PRO A 76 4.12 14.85 7.62
C PRO A 76 3.32 15.08 6.32
N GLY A 77 1.99 15.07 6.41
CA GLY A 77 1.10 15.20 5.26
C GLY A 77 -0.29 14.63 5.49
N LEU A 78 -1.06 14.59 4.41
CA LEU A 78 -2.43 14.11 4.36
C LEU A 78 -2.49 12.72 3.74
N TYR A 79 -3.16 11.81 4.43
CA TYR A 79 -3.38 10.43 4.02
C TYR A 79 -4.87 10.13 4.03
N LEU A 80 -5.35 9.54 2.94
CA LEU A 80 -6.71 9.00 2.81
C LEU A 80 -6.58 7.50 2.60
N THR A 81 -7.24 6.70 3.43
CA THR A 81 -7.28 5.24 3.29
C THR A 81 -8.72 4.78 3.14
N LEU A 82 -9.00 4.03 2.10
CA LEU A 82 -10.25 3.29 1.94
C LEU A 82 -9.99 1.81 2.19
N GLU A 83 -10.68 1.21 3.15
CA GLU A 83 -10.65 -0.23 3.42
C GLU A 83 -12.01 -0.87 3.11
N ILE A 84 -12.00 -1.81 2.17
CA ILE A 84 -13.18 -2.50 1.67
C ILE A 84 -12.89 -4.01 1.61
N PRO A 85 -13.07 -4.75 2.73
CA PRO A 85 -12.80 -6.19 2.78
C PRO A 85 -13.55 -7.00 1.70
N ALA A 86 -14.74 -6.53 1.32
CA ALA A 86 -15.59 -7.14 0.32
C ALA A 86 -15.09 -6.99 -1.12
N LEU A 87 -14.08 -6.17 -1.43
CA LEU A 87 -13.53 -6.09 -2.79
C LEU A 87 -12.99 -7.43 -3.32
N ARG A 88 -12.68 -8.36 -2.41
CA ARG A 88 -12.31 -9.73 -2.78
C ARG A 88 -13.44 -10.51 -3.45
N SER A 89 -14.69 -10.13 -3.23
CA SER A 89 -15.85 -10.92 -3.63
C SER A 89 -16.29 -10.72 -5.09
N LYS A 90 -15.47 -10.08 -5.94
CA LYS A 90 -15.70 -9.92 -7.40
C LYS A 90 -17.10 -9.40 -7.77
N ASP A 91 -17.68 -8.57 -6.91
CA ASP A 91 -18.99 -7.99 -7.14
C ASP A 91 -18.86 -6.68 -7.93
N SER A 92 -19.28 -6.69 -9.19
CA SER A 92 -19.22 -5.51 -10.06
C SER A 92 -20.05 -4.33 -9.55
N LYS A 93 -21.14 -4.57 -8.80
CA LYS A 93 -21.92 -3.48 -8.20
C LYS A 93 -21.17 -2.83 -7.05
N LEU A 94 -20.45 -3.63 -6.26
CA LEU A 94 -19.57 -3.10 -5.23
C LEU A 94 -18.43 -2.30 -5.85
N GLN A 95 -17.81 -2.80 -6.92
CA GLN A 95 -16.72 -2.08 -7.60
C GLN A 95 -17.18 -0.70 -8.10
N SER A 96 -18.34 -0.61 -8.75
CA SER A 96 -18.91 0.66 -9.20
C SER A 96 -19.18 1.63 -8.04
N ARG A 97 -19.76 1.14 -6.93
CA ARG A 97 -19.97 1.95 -5.72
C ARG A 97 -18.67 2.46 -5.12
N VAL A 98 -17.65 1.60 -5.05
CA VAL A 98 -16.33 1.97 -4.53
C VAL A 98 -15.64 2.97 -5.46
N ALA A 99 -15.78 2.84 -6.79
CA ALA A 99 -15.26 3.82 -7.74
C ALA A 99 -15.90 5.20 -7.55
N SER A 100 -17.22 5.27 -7.40
CA SER A 100 -17.94 6.51 -7.09
C SER A 100 -17.49 7.12 -5.76
N HIS A 101 -17.44 6.32 -4.70
CA HIS A 101 -16.98 6.78 -3.39
C HIS A 101 -15.52 7.24 -3.42
N PHE A 102 -14.66 6.50 -4.11
CA PHE A 102 -13.26 6.90 -4.30
C PHE A 102 -13.17 8.23 -5.06
N ALA A 103 -13.97 8.44 -6.11
CA ALA A 103 -13.99 9.68 -6.85
C ALA A 103 -14.36 10.87 -5.95
N ASP A 104 -15.43 10.74 -5.15
CA ASP A 104 -15.88 11.79 -4.23
C ASP A 104 -14.83 12.13 -3.16
N GLN A 105 -14.18 11.11 -2.59
CA GLN A 105 -13.14 11.32 -1.58
C GLN A 105 -11.85 11.87 -2.22
N PHE A 106 -11.51 11.44 -3.42
CA PHE A 106 -10.33 11.92 -4.14
C PHE A 106 -10.49 13.37 -4.58
N GLU A 107 -11.68 13.77 -5.04
CA GLU A 107 -11.97 15.18 -5.37
C GLU A 107 -11.83 16.08 -4.13
N LYS A 108 -12.35 15.65 -2.96
CA LYS A 108 -12.11 16.35 -1.68
C LYS A 108 -10.61 16.42 -1.35
N PHE A 109 -9.87 15.34 -1.60
CA PHE A 109 -8.42 15.29 -1.37
C PHE A 109 -7.66 16.30 -2.25
N LEU A 110 -8.05 16.44 -3.52
CA LEU A 110 -7.48 17.45 -4.42
C LEU A 110 -7.75 18.88 -3.92
N ARG A 111 -8.97 19.15 -3.42
CA ARG A 111 -9.32 20.46 -2.85
C ARG A 111 -8.50 20.78 -1.59
N GLU A 112 -8.36 19.82 -0.68
CA GLU A 112 -7.56 19.97 0.56
C GLU A 112 -6.07 20.19 0.29
N THR A 113 -5.54 19.57 -0.77
CA THR A 113 -4.14 19.73 -1.19
C THR A 113 -3.91 21.00 -2.03
N GLY A 114 -4.97 21.73 -2.39
CA GLY A 114 -4.89 22.99 -3.12
C GLY A 114 -4.63 22.83 -4.62
N ILE A 115 -5.00 21.69 -5.21
CA ILE A 115 -4.91 21.48 -6.66
C ILE A 115 -6.15 22.07 -7.35
N ASP A 116 -5.89 22.91 -8.35
CA ASP A 116 -6.94 23.61 -9.09
C ASP A 116 -7.79 22.64 -9.95
N PRO A 117 -9.11 22.89 -10.09
CA PRO A 117 -9.98 22.13 -10.99
C PRO A 117 -9.50 22.03 -12.44
N ASP A 118 -8.77 23.02 -12.94
CA ASP A 118 -8.27 23.12 -14.32
C ASP A 118 -6.77 22.81 -14.46
N ALA A 119 -6.12 22.33 -13.39
CA ALA A 119 -4.69 22.03 -13.36
C ALA A 119 -4.25 20.99 -14.43
N ASP A 120 -3.07 21.17 -15.05
CA ASP A 120 -2.44 20.15 -15.92
C ASP A 120 -1.90 18.99 -15.06
N ILE A 121 -2.49 17.81 -15.20
CA ILE A 121 -2.17 16.64 -14.39
C ILE A 121 -1.35 15.64 -15.20
N LEU A 122 -0.26 15.16 -14.60
CA LEU A 122 0.49 14.02 -15.10
C LEU A 122 0.25 12.78 -14.23
N ILE A 123 -0.44 11.78 -14.79
CA ILE A 123 -0.58 10.45 -14.20
C ILE A 123 0.67 9.63 -14.50
N VAL A 124 1.27 9.04 -13.47
CA VAL A 124 2.44 8.17 -13.58
C VAL A 124 2.09 6.79 -13.04
N GLY A 125 2.00 5.81 -13.93
CA GLY A 125 1.81 4.40 -13.56
C GLY A 125 3.14 3.74 -13.25
N LEU A 126 3.48 3.63 -11.97
CA LEU A 126 4.68 2.96 -11.49
C LEU A 126 4.50 1.44 -11.48
N GLY A 127 5.60 0.72 -11.72
CA GLY A 127 5.65 -0.72 -11.65
C GLY A 127 6.10 -1.40 -12.93
N ASN A 128 6.25 -2.72 -12.86
CA ASN A 128 6.67 -3.56 -13.97
C ASN A 128 5.49 -4.32 -14.58
N ARG A 129 5.20 -4.05 -15.86
CA ARG A 129 4.11 -4.71 -16.60
C ARG A 129 4.30 -6.22 -16.75
N ASP A 130 5.55 -6.71 -16.68
CA ASP A 130 5.88 -8.14 -16.78
C ASP A 130 5.67 -8.90 -15.47
N VAL A 131 5.51 -8.21 -14.34
CA VAL A 131 5.26 -8.79 -13.02
C VAL A 131 3.82 -8.47 -12.64
N THR A 132 2.92 -9.45 -12.72
CA THR A 132 1.47 -9.22 -12.58
C THR A 132 1.11 -8.44 -11.31
N ALA A 133 1.68 -8.81 -10.16
CA ALA A 133 1.40 -8.14 -8.89
C ALA A 133 1.91 -6.69 -8.81
N ASP A 134 2.84 -6.31 -9.70
CA ASP A 134 3.46 -4.98 -9.80
C ASP A 134 2.95 -4.21 -11.04
N ALA A 135 2.03 -4.79 -11.82
CA ALA A 135 1.55 -4.22 -13.07
C ALA A 135 0.38 -3.23 -12.90
N LEU A 136 -0.01 -2.93 -11.65
CA LEU A 136 -1.16 -2.09 -11.32
C LEU A 136 -1.06 -0.68 -11.94
N GLY A 137 0.04 0.04 -11.72
CA GLY A 137 0.22 1.39 -12.26
C GLY A 137 0.11 1.44 -13.78
N PRO A 138 0.86 0.60 -14.54
CA PRO A 138 0.69 0.46 -15.98
C PRO A 138 -0.73 0.12 -16.41
N PHE A 139 -1.45 -0.70 -15.65
CA PHE A 139 -2.84 -1.06 -15.94
C PHE A 139 -3.79 0.13 -15.75
N VAL A 140 -3.61 0.93 -14.70
CA VAL A 140 -4.40 2.15 -14.47
C VAL A 140 -4.18 3.14 -15.61
N VAL A 141 -2.92 3.40 -15.99
CA VAL A 141 -2.57 4.30 -17.12
C VAL A 141 -3.25 3.87 -18.43
N GLN A 142 -3.39 2.57 -18.67
CA GLN A 142 -4.04 2.05 -19.87
C GLN A 142 -5.54 2.42 -19.95
N HIS A 143 -6.20 2.65 -18.82
CA HIS A 143 -7.63 2.98 -18.73
C HIS A 143 -7.89 4.44 -18.35
N MET A 144 -6.85 5.27 -18.29
CA MET A 144 -6.99 6.72 -18.09
C MET A 144 -7.52 7.41 -19.34
N MET A 145 -8.43 8.36 -19.15
CA MET A 145 -8.84 9.27 -20.21
C MET A 145 -7.78 10.37 -20.38
N VAL A 146 -6.97 10.27 -21.44
CA VAL A 146 -5.89 11.23 -21.71
C VAL A 146 -6.41 12.37 -22.58
N THR A 147 -6.39 13.60 -22.07
CA THR A 147 -7.03 14.77 -22.72
C THR A 147 -6.05 15.89 -23.06
N ARG A 148 -4.85 15.95 -22.46
CA ARG A 148 -3.89 17.06 -22.62
C ARG A 148 -3.59 17.42 -24.08
N HIS A 149 -3.54 16.42 -24.97
CA HIS A 149 -3.28 16.63 -26.39
C HIS A 149 -4.40 17.40 -27.09
N LEU A 150 -5.66 17.26 -26.65
CA LEU A 150 -6.80 18.01 -27.19
C LEU A 150 -6.70 19.50 -26.83
N PHE A 151 -6.34 19.82 -25.59
CA PHE A 151 -6.08 21.19 -25.15
C PHE A 151 -4.93 21.84 -25.95
N ALA A 152 -3.89 21.08 -26.25
CA ALA A 152 -2.72 21.59 -26.97
C ALA A 152 -2.92 21.75 -28.48
N LEU A 153 -3.70 20.86 -29.11
CA LEU A 153 -3.83 20.79 -30.57
C LEU A 153 -5.17 21.31 -31.08
N MET A 154 -6.24 21.16 -30.30
CA MET A 154 -7.63 21.40 -30.71
C MET A 154 -8.46 22.05 -29.58
N PRO A 155 -8.01 23.19 -29.01
CA PRO A 155 -8.66 23.79 -27.83
C PRO A 155 -10.13 24.16 -28.07
N GLU A 156 -10.51 24.48 -29.30
CA GLU A 156 -11.90 24.83 -29.66
C GLU A 156 -12.88 23.65 -29.62
N GLN A 157 -12.37 22.40 -29.56
CA GLN A 157 -13.18 21.18 -29.53
C GLN A 157 -13.33 20.59 -28.13
N VAL A 158 -12.67 21.17 -27.14
CA VAL A 158 -12.76 20.71 -25.76
C VAL A 158 -13.98 21.34 -25.12
N GLU A 159 -14.93 20.50 -24.73
CA GLU A 159 -16.11 20.93 -23.97
C GLU A 159 -15.75 21.27 -22.51
N GLU A 160 -16.63 22.00 -21.83
CA GLU A 160 -16.47 22.28 -20.41
C GLU A 160 -16.52 20.99 -19.56
N GLY A 161 -15.86 21.01 -18.40
CA GLY A 161 -15.83 19.88 -17.47
C GLY A 161 -14.76 18.82 -17.75
N TYR A 162 -13.86 19.06 -18.71
CA TYR A 162 -12.66 18.25 -18.89
C TYR A 162 -11.43 18.97 -18.33
N ARG A 163 -10.57 18.25 -17.61
CA ARG A 163 -9.24 18.71 -17.20
C ARG A 163 -8.16 18.26 -18.19
N PRO A 164 -7.08 19.02 -18.42
CA PRO A 164 -5.90 18.54 -19.15
C PRO A 164 -5.17 17.44 -18.36
N VAL A 165 -5.25 16.21 -18.85
CA VAL A 165 -4.60 15.04 -18.23
C VAL A 165 -3.66 14.37 -19.23
N SER A 166 -2.44 14.12 -18.80
CA SER A 166 -1.45 13.29 -19.47
C SER A 166 -1.13 12.07 -18.63
N ALA A 167 -0.72 10.96 -19.26
CA ALA A 167 -0.41 9.73 -18.56
C ALA A 167 0.81 9.03 -19.16
N ILE A 168 1.69 8.49 -18.30
CA ILE A 168 2.85 7.70 -18.72
C ILE A 168 3.04 6.50 -17.79
N ALA A 169 3.52 5.39 -18.37
CA ALA A 169 4.03 4.23 -17.62
C ALA A 169 5.51 4.05 -17.97
N PRO A 170 6.45 4.60 -17.16
CA PRO A 170 7.86 4.68 -17.51
C PRO A 170 8.58 3.32 -17.51
N GLY A 171 7.99 2.29 -16.90
CA GLY A 171 8.62 1.00 -16.70
C GLY A 171 9.66 1.02 -15.57
N VAL A 172 10.53 0.01 -15.58
CA VAL A 172 11.53 -0.22 -14.53
C VAL A 172 12.94 -0.21 -15.10
N LEU A 173 13.93 0.04 -14.25
CA LEU A 173 15.36 0.08 -14.63
C LEU A 173 15.79 -1.12 -15.50
N GLY A 174 15.30 -2.32 -15.19
CA GLY A 174 15.65 -3.54 -15.91
C GLY A 174 15.19 -3.57 -17.37
N THR A 175 14.18 -2.79 -17.75
CA THR A 175 13.64 -2.75 -19.12
C THR A 175 14.11 -1.51 -19.89
N THR A 176 14.30 -0.37 -19.20
CA THR A 176 14.66 0.90 -19.83
C THR A 176 16.14 1.25 -19.75
N GLY A 177 16.87 0.70 -18.77
CA GLY A 177 18.23 1.12 -18.43
C GLY A 177 18.32 2.49 -17.76
N MET A 178 17.17 3.13 -17.45
CA MET A 178 17.08 4.42 -16.77
C MET A 178 16.32 4.27 -15.46
N GLU A 179 16.70 5.05 -14.44
CA GLU A 179 15.89 5.09 -13.22
C GLU A 179 14.53 5.73 -13.52
N THR A 180 13.47 5.13 -12.99
CA THR A 180 12.09 5.61 -13.19
C THR A 180 11.96 7.10 -12.81
N SER A 181 12.65 7.52 -11.74
CA SER A 181 12.69 8.93 -11.33
C SER A 181 13.32 9.88 -12.36
N GLU A 182 14.31 9.43 -13.14
CA GLU A 182 14.95 10.26 -14.17
C GLU A 182 14.00 10.49 -15.35
N ILE A 183 13.28 9.45 -15.76
CA ILE A 183 12.27 9.55 -16.83
C ILE A 183 11.17 10.53 -16.40
N ILE A 184 10.64 10.37 -15.18
CA ILE A 184 9.57 11.24 -14.68
C ILE A 184 10.05 12.68 -14.57
N PHE A 185 11.24 12.91 -14.00
CA PHE A 185 11.83 14.24 -13.90
C PHE A 185 11.98 14.90 -15.27
N GLY A 186 12.54 14.19 -16.26
CA GLY A 186 12.68 14.72 -17.62
C GLY A 186 11.35 15.04 -18.30
N VAL A 187 10.31 14.24 -18.06
CA VAL A 187 8.96 14.54 -18.54
C VAL A 187 8.39 15.77 -17.86
N VAL A 188 8.46 15.85 -16.52
CA VAL A 188 7.95 16.98 -15.73
C VAL A 188 8.63 18.29 -16.13
N GLU A 189 9.96 18.30 -16.29
CA GLU A 189 10.69 19.50 -16.75
C GLU A 189 10.20 19.99 -18.12
N LYS A 190 9.82 19.06 -19.00
CA LYS A 190 9.44 19.37 -20.38
C LYS A 190 7.96 19.72 -20.53
N THR A 191 7.07 18.98 -19.88
CA THR A 191 5.63 19.13 -20.00
C THR A 191 5.07 20.16 -19.02
N ARG A 192 5.77 20.41 -17.90
CA ARG A 192 5.40 21.35 -16.83
C ARG A 192 3.95 21.16 -16.34
N PRO A 193 3.60 19.95 -15.85
CA PRO A 193 2.30 19.75 -15.22
C PRO A 193 2.25 20.51 -13.89
N ASP A 194 1.04 20.89 -13.47
CA ASP A 194 0.79 21.54 -12.19
C ASP A 194 0.83 20.55 -11.02
N ALA A 195 0.51 19.27 -11.27
CA ALA A 195 0.66 18.20 -10.28
C ALA A 195 0.92 16.83 -10.92
N VAL A 196 1.56 15.94 -10.16
CA VAL A 196 1.77 14.54 -10.53
C VAL A 196 0.93 13.63 -9.64
N ILE A 197 0.23 12.68 -10.25
CA ILE A 197 -0.45 11.59 -9.53
C ILE A 197 0.27 10.28 -9.87
N ALA A 198 1.00 9.74 -8.92
CA ALA A 198 1.73 8.49 -9.06
C ALA A 198 0.90 7.32 -8.52
N VAL A 199 0.67 6.30 -9.34
CA VAL A 199 -0.07 5.09 -8.95
C VAL A 199 0.89 3.92 -8.87
N ASP A 200 0.94 3.23 -7.74
CA ASP A 200 1.89 2.14 -7.47
C ASP A 200 1.25 0.96 -6.73
N ALA A 201 1.84 -0.21 -6.93
CA ALA A 201 1.56 -1.38 -6.13
C ALA A 201 2.38 -1.34 -4.83
N LEU A 202 1.71 -1.47 -3.69
CA LEU A 202 2.35 -1.47 -2.37
C LEU A 202 2.48 -2.88 -1.79
N ALA A 203 3.35 -3.01 -0.78
CA ALA A 203 3.37 -4.18 0.08
C ALA A 203 2.59 -3.93 1.38
N SER A 204 1.76 -4.89 1.77
CA SER A 204 1.04 -4.90 3.05
C SER A 204 1.79 -5.70 4.11
N ARG A 205 1.56 -5.38 5.39
CA ARG A 205 1.92 -6.26 6.52
C ARG A 205 0.75 -7.12 7.00
N ALA A 206 -0.45 -6.83 6.54
CA ALA A 206 -1.64 -7.61 6.85
C ALA A 206 -2.19 -8.28 5.59
N LEU A 207 -2.31 -9.61 5.63
CA LEU A 207 -2.97 -10.38 4.56
C LEU A 207 -4.43 -9.95 4.36
N SER A 208 -5.06 -9.37 5.38
CA SER A 208 -6.43 -8.82 5.32
C SER A 208 -6.54 -7.53 4.50
N ARG A 209 -5.43 -6.84 4.21
CA ARG A 209 -5.43 -5.58 3.45
C ARG A 209 -5.02 -5.73 1.97
N VAL A 210 -4.50 -6.89 1.59
CA VAL A 210 -4.17 -7.20 0.20
C VAL A 210 -5.44 -7.18 -0.65
N ASN A 211 -5.42 -6.40 -1.73
CA ASN A 211 -6.51 -6.20 -2.69
C ASN A 211 -7.83 -5.70 -2.08
N THR A 212 -7.77 -5.05 -0.92
CA THR A 212 -8.94 -4.49 -0.22
C THR A 212 -8.73 -3.07 0.27
N THR A 213 -7.55 -2.49 0.06
CA THR A 213 -7.20 -1.18 0.58
C THR A 213 -6.67 -0.30 -0.54
N ILE A 214 -7.15 0.94 -0.59
CA ILE A 214 -6.63 1.99 -1.47
C ILE A 214 -6.13 3.10 -0.55
N GLN A 215 -4.89 3.52 -0.72
CA GLN A 215 -4.31 4.63 0.02
C GLN A 215 -3.93 5.76 -0.91
N VAL A 216 -4.25 6.99 -0.53
CA VAL A 216 -3.85 8.22 -1.19
C VAL A 216 -3.02 9.04 -0.21
N ALA A 217 -1.92 9.65 -0.67
CA ALA A 217 -1.05 10.48 0.14
C ALA A 217 -0.49 11.66 -0.67
N ASP A 218 -0.36 12.84 -0.07
CA ASP A 218 0.25 14.03 -0.70
C ASP A 218 1.77 14.11 -0.48
N THR A 219 2.31 13.22 0.34
CA THR A 219 3.74 13.13 0.66
C THR A 219 4.59 12.55 -0.47
N GLY A 220 3.96 12.13 -1.57
CA GLY A 220 4.60 11.38 -2.65
C GLY A 220 4.79 9.90 -2.30
N ILE A 221 5.70 9.24 -3.03
CA ILE A 221 5.94 7.81 -2.92
C ILE A 221 7.43 7.46 -2.90
N HIS A 222 7.76 6.38 -2.18
CA HIS A 222 9.07 5.74 -2.21
C HIS A 222 8.95 4.39 -2.91
N PRO A 223 9.21 4.30 -4.22
CA PRO A 223 8.96 3.06 -4.96
C PRO A 223 9.75 1.87 -4.38
N GLY A 224 9.06 0.79 -4.04
CA GLY A 224 9.66 -0.44 -3.52
C GLY A 224 10.12 -0.40 -2.04
N SER A 225 9.69 0.61 -1.26
CA SER A 225 10.05 0.70 0.18
C SER A 225 9.57 -0.48 1.01
N GLY A 226 8.37 -1.01 0.74
CA GLY A 226 7.80 -2.16 1.44
C GLY A 226 8.46 -3.51 1.13
N VAL A 227 9.30 -3.57 0.09
CA VAL A 227 10.08 -4.77 -0.30
C VAL A 227 11.58 -4.58 0.02
N GLY A 228 11.93 -3.49 0.73
CA GLY A 228 13.30 -3.19 1.16
C GLY A 228 14.18 -2.51 0.11
N ASN A 229 13.64 -2.09 -1.03
CA ASN A 229 14.38 -1.32 -2.03
C ASN A 229 14.44 0.17 -1.63
N LYS A 230 15.65 0.73 -1.55
CA LYS A 230 15.87 2.17 -1.31
C LYS A 230 15.99 2.91 -2.65
N ARG A 231 14.88 3.13 -3.35
CA ARG A 231 14.84 3.97 -4.55
C ARG A 231 14.69 5.45 -4.18
N LYS A 232 15.05 6.35 -5.11
CA LYS A 232 14.82 7.79 -4.95
C LYS A 232 13.32 8.05 -4.77
N ALA A 233 12.99 8.91 -3.80
CA ALA A 233 11.62 9.33 -3.52
C ALA A 233 11.07 10.16 -4.69
N LEU A 234 9.81 9.94 -5.03
CA LEU A 234 9.04 10.79 -5.92
C LEU A 234 8.11 11.64 -5.07
N ASN A 235 8.51 12.88 -4.79
CA ASN A 235 7.78 13.77 -3.90
C ASN A 235 7.96 15.23 -4.35
N ARG A 236 7.34 16.15 -3.62
CA ARG A 236 7.43 17.58 -3.92
C ARG A 236 8.86 18.10 -3.90
N ASP A 237 9.70 17.60 -3.01
CA ASP A 237 11.10 18.02 -2.90
C ASP A 237 11.93 17.58 -4.12
N SER A 238 11.61 16.41 -4.71
CA SER A 238 12.35 15.89 -5.86
C SER A 238 11.88 16.44 -7.20
N LEU A 239 10.59 16.78 -7.35
CA LEU A 239 10.02 17.28 -8.61
C LEU A 239 9.73 18.78 -8.63
N GLY A 240 9.70 19.45 -7.47
CA GLY A 240 9.35 20.87 -7.35
C GLY A 240 7.86 21.20 -7.50
N ILE A 241 7.02 20.20 -7.78
CA ILE A 241 5.56 20.31 -7.94
C ILE A 241 4.84 19.33 -6.99
N PRO A 242 3.56 19.57 -6.64
CA PRO A 242 2.77 18.63 -5.85
C PRO A 242 2.77 17.21 -6.42
N VAL A 243 2.96 16.21 -5.55
CA VAL A 243 2.94 14.79 -5.92
C VAL A 243 1.96 14.05 -5.03
N ILE A 244 0.89 13.53 -5.62
CA ILE A 244 -0.07 12.66 -4.95
C ILE A 244 0.29 11.22 -5.29
N ALA A 245 0.43 10.37 -4.28
CA ALA A 245 0.66 8.95 -4.43
C ALA A 245 -0.63 8.18 -4.15
N ILE A 246 -0.97 7.24 -5.03
CA ILE A 246 -2.03 6.27 -4.86
C ILE A 246 -1.38 4.90 -4.78
N GLY A 247 -1.53 4.25 -3.64
CA GLY A 247 -0.90 2.97 -3.35
C GLY A 247 -1.94 1.93 -2.99
N ILE A 248 -1.82 0.75 -3.60
CA ILE A 248 -2.73 -0.37 -3.35
C ILE A 248 -1.91 -1.60 -2.99
N PRO A 249 -2.13 -2.22 -1.83
CA PRO A 249 -1.37 -3.39 -1.45
C PRO A 249 -1.76 -4.61 -2.28
N THR A 250 -0.84 -5.10 -3.12
CA THR A 250 -1.06 -6.27 -4.00
C THR A 250 -0.31 -7.50 -3.50
N VAL A 251 0.63 -7.29 -2.58
CA VAL A 251 1.53 -8.33 -2.09
C VAL A 251 1.82 -8.20 -0.60
N VAL A 252 2.34 -9.28 -0.03
CA VAL A 252 2.89 -9.33 1.34
C VAL A 252 4.25 -10.02 1.34
N ASP A 253 5.08 -9.69 2.32
CA ASP A 253 6.35 -10.39 2.57
C ASP A 253 6.08 -11.84 3.05
N ALA A 254 6.83 -12.81 2.53
CA ALA A 254 6.74 -14.21 2.97
C ALA A 254 6.99 -14.37 4.48
N ALA A 255 7.88 -13.59 5.08
CA ALA A 255 8.14 -13.59 6.51
C ALA A 255 6.92 -13.14 7.31
N THR A 256 6.12 -12.22 6.76
CA THR A 256 4.85 -11.80 7.36
C THR A 256 3.85 -12.96 7.38
N ILE A 257 3.74 -13.72 6.29
CA ILE A 257 2.87 -14.91 6.26
C ILE A 257 3.36 -15.98 7.23
N ALA A 258 4.66 -16.25 7.26
CA ALA A 258 5.24 -17.23 8.16
C ALA A 258 4.99 -16.86 9.63
N HIS A 259 5.19 -15.58 9.97
CA HIS A 259 4.90 -15.05 11.30
C HIS A 259 3.43 -15.23 11.68
N ASP A 260 2.51 -14.80 10.83
CA ASP A 260 1.07 -14.91 11.10
C ASP A 260 0.64 -16.38 11.22
N THR A 261 1.24 -17.27 10.43
CA THR A 261 0.98 -18.72 10.51
C THR A 261 1.43 -19.30 11.84
N VAL A 262 2.62 -18.92 12.31
CA VAL A 262 3.12 -19.35 13.63
C VAL A 262 2.17 -18.89 14.73
N GLU A 263 1.76 -17.63 14.74
CA GLU A 263 0.80 -17.11 15.73
C GLU A 263 -0.55 -17.84 15.67
N MET A 264 -1.09 -18.06 14.47
CA MET A 264 -2.34 -18.83 14.29
C MET A 264 -2.23 -20.27 14.82
N VAL A 265 -1.09 -20.93 14.62
CA VAL A 265 -0.83 -22.28 15.17
C VAL A 265 -0.79 -22.24 16.70
N ILE A 266 -0.16 -21.25 17.31
CA ILE A 266 -0.12 -21.13 18.78
C ILE A 266 -1.54 -20.88 19.33
N SER A 267 -2.31 -19.98 18.72
CA SER A 267 -3.71 -19.74 19.09
C SER A 267 -4.56 -21.01 18.94
N TYR A 268 -4.34 -21.78 17.87
CA TYR A 268 -5.02 -23.05 17.64
C TYR A 268 -4.72 -24.05 18.76
N LEU A 269 -3.44 -24.25 19.07
CA LEU A 269 -3.02 -25.16 20.15
C LEU A 269 -3.54 -24.70 21.52
N HIS A 270 -3.56 -23.39 21.77
CA HIS A 270 -4.10 -22.83 23.01
C HIS A 270 -5.60 -23.11 23.17
N ARG A 271 -6.38 -22.95 22.09
CA ARG A 271 -7.78 -23.33 22.06
C ARG A 271 -7.96 -24.81 22.39
N GLU A 272 -7.23 -25.70 21.72
CA GLU A 272 -7.37 -27.15 21.93
C GLU A 272 -7.00 -27.58 23.36
N MET A 273 -5.95 -26.99 23.94
CA MET A 273 -5.54 -27.28 25.34
C MET A 273 -6.57 -26.83 26.38
N ASN A 274 -7.38 -25.81 26.06
CA ASN A 274 -8.38 -25.25 26.97
C ASN A 274 -9.80 -25.77 26.70
N GLN A 275 -10.00 -26.65 25.72
CA GLN A 275 -11.29 -27.26 25.48
C GLN A 275 -11.65 -28.26 26.59
N LYS A 276 -12.91 -28.21 27.04
CA LYS A 276 -13.45 -29.12 28.07
C LYS A 276 -13.46 -30.59 27.63
N GLN A 277 -13.47 -30.84 26.32
CA GLN A 277 -13.34 -32.16 25.72
C GLN A 277 -12.35 -32.04 24.55
N PRO A 278 -11.14 -32.60 24.66
CA PRO A 278 -10.17 -32.59 23.57
C PRO A 278 -10.75 -33.38 22.40
N THR A 279 -10.88 -32.74 21.24
CA THR A 279 -11.17 -33.44 19.99
C THR A 279 -9.88 -33.71 19.23
N ASN A 280 -9.95 -34.43 18.11
CA ASN A 280 -8.79 -34.57 17.24
C ASN A 280 -8.43 -33.17 16.66
N PRO A 281 -7.21 -32.65 16.85
CA PRO A 281 -6.76 -31.36 16.27
C PRO A 281 -6.84 -31.30 14.74
N LEU A 282 -7.04 -32.44 14.07
CA LEU A 282 -7.20 -32.53 12.62
C LEU A 282 -8.65 -32.84 12.22
N ASP A 283 -9.62 -32.73 13.14
CA ASP A 283 -11.03 -32.93 12.83
C ASP A 283 -11.55 -31.84 11.87
N PRO A 284 -11.99 -32.21 10.64
CA PRO A 284 -12.51 -31.25 9.68
C PRO A 284 -13.76 -30.49 10.14
N LEU A 285 -14.50 -31.03 11.12
CA LEU A 285 -15.72 -30.44 11.66
C LEU A 285 -15.47 -29.51 12.86
N ASN A 286 -14.28 -29.55 13.48
CA ASN A 286 -13.88 -28.64 14.55
C ASN A 286 -12.86 -27.61 14.06
N ARG A 287 -13.20 -26.89 12.98
CA ARG A 287 -12.35 -25.83 12.45
C ARG A 287 -12.66 -24.49 13.13
N PRO A 288 -11.69 -23.85 13.79
CA PRO A 288 -11.87 -22.52 14.36
C PRO A 288 -12.08 -21.49 13.25
N ASN A 289 -12.84 -20.44 13.57
CA ASN A 289 -12.90 -19.26 12.73
C ASN A 289 -11.59 -18.45 12.91
N LEU A 290 -11.02 -17.89 11.84
CA LEU A 290 -9.82 -17.04 11.92
C LEU A 290 -9.97 -15.88 12.91
N LYS A 291 -11.17 -15.31 13.02
CA LYS A 291 -11.45 -14.22 13.97
C LYS A 291 -11.28 -14.69 15.43
N GLU A 292 -11.76 -15.89 15.74
CA GLU A 292 -11.63 -16.51 17.07
C GLU A 292 -10.18 -16.84 17.44
N LEU A 293 -9.32 -17.13 16.46
CA LEU A 293 -7.90 -17.39 16.69
C LEU A 293 -7.11 -16.10 16.95
N ARG A 294 -7.44 -15.02 16.25
CA ARG A 294 -6.76 -13.73 16.39
C ARG A 294 -7.11 -13.01 17.69
N ASP A 295 -8.34 -13.15 18.17
CA ASP A 295 -8.81 -12.47 19.38
C ASP A 295 -8.32 -13.13 20.69
N GLN A 296 -7.64 -14.28 20.60
CA GLN A 296 -7.13 -15.00 21.78
C GLN A 296 -5.87 -14.36 22.33
N LYS A 297 -5.96 -13.84 23.56
CA LYS A 297 -4.78 -13.45 24.34
C LYS A 297 -4.13 -14.69 24.95
N ILE A 298 -2.99 -15.08 24.39
CA ILE A 298 -2.23 -16.24 24.87
C ILE A 298 -1.33 -15.81 26.04
N PRO A 299 -1.47 -16.38 27.24
CA PRO A 299 -0.58 -16.07 28.35
C PRO A 299 0.87 -16.43 28.01
N SER A 300 1.83 -15.57 28.35
CA SER A 300 3.26 -15.76 28.05
C SER A 300 3.82 -17.08 28.59
N ARG A 301 3.26 -17.60 29.69
CA ARG A 301 3.60 -18.90 30.25
C ARG A 301 3.20 -20.05 29.31
N THR A 302 2.04 -19.96 28.69
CA THR A 302 1.51 -20.95 27.76
C THR A 302 2.30 -20.95 26.45
N SER A 303 2.60 -19.76 25.91
CA SER A 303 3.45 -19.62 24.72
C SER A 303 4.84 -20.23 24.94
N ARG A 304 5.45 -20.01 26.11
CA ARG A 304 6.73 -20.64 26.49
C ARG A 304 6.63 -22.17 26.59
N GLN A 305 5.53 -22.70 27.14
CA GLN A 305 5.33 -24.14 27.22
C GLN A 305 5.18 -24.80 25.83
N MET A 306 4.57 -24.10 24.87
CA MET A 306 4.36 -24.62 23.52
C MET A 306 5.59 -24.50 22.62
N MET A 307 6.28 -23.36 22.65
CA MET A 307 7.34 -23.00 21.68
C MET A 307 8.73 -22.82 22.30
N GLY A 308 8.89 -23.07 23.60
CA GLY A 308 10.18 -22.93 24.29
C GLY A 308 10.74 -21.52 24.18
N MET A 309 11.97 -21.40 23.67
CA MET A 309 12.68 -20.13 23.47
C MET A 309 11.96 -19.20 22.46
N VAL A 310 11.33 -19.75 21.42
CA VAL A 310 10.58 -18.93 20.43
C VAL A 310 9.33 -18.33 21.07
N GLY A 311 8.72 -19.03 22.02
CA GLY A 311 7.55 -18.56 22.76
C GLY A 311 7.84 -17.42 23.74
N THR A 312 9.12 -17.12 24.02
CA THR A 312 9.52 -15.99 24.88
C THR A 312 9.89 -14.72 24.11
N LEU A 313 10.10 -14.84 22.80
CA LEU A 313 10.41 -13.71 21.94
C LEU A 313 9.18 -12.80 21.81
N ASP A 314 9.41 -11.50 21.75
CA ASP A 314 8.38 -10.55 21.36
C ASP A 314 8.06 -10.65 19.85
N SER A 315 7.03 -9.93 19.40
CA SER A 315 6.59 -9.99 18.00
C SER A 315 7.66 -9.48 17.02
N GLU A 316 8.51 -8.54 17.41
CA GLU A 316 9.60 -8.05 16.54
C GLU A 316 10.75 -9.04 16.48
N GLU A 317 11.15 -9.61 17.61
CA GLU A 317 12.18 -10.63 17.72
C GLU A 317 11.79 -11.90 16.95
N LYS A 318 10.53 -12.35 17.04
CA LYS A 318 10.02 -13.47 16.23
C LYS A 318 10.11 -13.17 14.73
N ARG A 319 9.73 -11.97 14.30
CA ARG A 319 9.84 -11.56 12.88
C ARG A 319 11.30 -11.52 12.41
N ARG A 320 12.21 -11.00 13.23
CA ARG A 320 13.66 -11.00 12.94
C ARG A 320 14.19 -12.42 12.80
N LEU A 321 13.83 -13.32 13.71
CA LEU A 321 14.20 -14.73 13.63
C LEU A 321 13.68 -15.36 12.33
N ILE A 322 12.41 -15.12 11.96
CA ILE A 322 11.83 -15.66 10.73
C ILE A 322 12.57 -15.12 9.50
N ASN A 323 12.87 -13.82 9.46
CA ASN A 323 13.68 -13.24 8.39
C ASN A 323 15.05 -13.91 8.27
N GLU A 324 15.74 -14.12 9.40
CA GLU A 324 17.04 -14.77 9.42
C GLU A 324 16.99 -16.23 8.94
N VAL A 325 15.90 -16.95 9.24
CA VAL A 325 15.67 -18.31 8.74
C VAL A 325 15.38 -18.33 7.23
N LEU A 326 14.71 -17.30 6.71
CA LEU A 326 14.38 -17.20 5.28
C LEU A 326 15.54 -16.65 4.44
N ASN A 327 16.43 -15.83 5.01
CA ASN A 327 17.57 -15.21 4.32
C ASN A 327 18.49 -16.22 3.58
N PRO A 328 18.87 -17.38 4.15
CA PRO A 328 19.66 -18.41 3.47
C PRO A 328 19.04 -18.97 2.19
N LEU A 329 17.73 -18.80 1.99
CA LEU A 329 17.06 -19.17 0.74
C LEU A 329 17.41 -18.20 -0.41
N GLY A 330 18.13 -17.11 -0.11
CA GLY A 330 18.71 -16.19 -1.09
C GLY A 330 17.69 -15.33 -1.83
N GLN A 331 16.45 -15.25 -1.35
CA GLN A 331 15.35 -14.56 -2.04
C GLN A 331 14.51 -13.75 -1.05
N ASN A 332 14.35 -12.45 -1.31
CA ASN A 332 13.28 -11.64 -0.72
C ASN A 332 11.96 -12.10 -1.33
N LEU A 333 11.35 -13.12 -0.72
CA LEU A 333 10.14 -13.75 -1.23
C LEU A 333 8.92 -12.88 -0.94
N ILE A 334 8.17 -12.64 -2.00
CA ILE A 334 6.89 -11.94 -1.94
C ILE A 334 5.80 -12.96 -2.24
N VAL A 335 4.67 -12.84 -1.55
CA VAL A 335 3.51 -13.70 -1.75
C VAL A 335 2.32 -12.86 -2.20
N THR A 336 1.61 -13.39 -3.18
CA THR A 336 0.42 -12.79 -3.77
C THR A 336 -0.65 -13.87 -3.97
N PRO A 337 -1.95 -13.54 -3.93
CA PRO A 337 -3.00 -14.49 -4.25
C PRO A 337 -2.84 -15.11 -5.64
N LYS A 338 -3.31 -16.36 -5.81
CA LYS A 338 -3.26 -17.06 -7.10
C LYS A 338 -4.01 -16.32 -8.22
N GLU A 339 -5.04 -15.57 -7.85
CA GLU A 339 -5.95 -14.83 -8.74
C GLU A 339 -5.55 -13.35 -8.88
N VAL A 340 -4.26 -13.03 -8.67
CA VAL A 340 -3.74 -11.65 -8.70
C VAL A 340 -3.98 -10.96 -10.03
N ASP A 341 -3.97 -11.70 -11.14
CA ASP A 341 -4.24 -11.19 -12.48
C ASP A 341 -5.61 -10.51 -12.58
N MET A 342 -6.66 -11.19 -12.09
CA MET A 342 -8.00 -10.63 -12.04
C MET A 342 -8.08 -9.45 -11.06
N PHE A 343 -7.44 -9.55 -9.90
CA PHE A 343 -7.47 -8.46 -8.92
C PHE A 343 -6.80 -7.18 -9.43
N ILE A 344 -5.68 -7.31 -10.14
CA ILE A 344 -4.97 -6.17 -10.74
C ILE A 344 -5.84 -5.55 -11.83
N GLY A 345 -6.53 -6.37 -12.63
CA GLY A 345 -7.46 -5.88 -13.66
C GLY A 345 -8.64 -5.12 -13.06
N ASP A 346 -9.34 -5.74 -12.12
CA ASP A 346 -10.53 -5.17 -11.47
C ASP A 346 -10.19 -3.90 -10.68
N MET A 347 -9.13 -3.94 -9.87
CA MET A 347 -8.69 -2.80 -9.07
C MET A 347 -8.13 -1.69 -9.94
N GLY A 348 -7.34 -2.03 -10.95
CA GLY A 348 -6.79 -1.05 -11.88
C GLY A 348 -7.90 -0.32 -12.65
N LYS A 349 -8.94 -1.04 -13.07
CA LYS A 349 -10.12 -0.42 -13.68
C LYS A 349 -10.88 0.47 -12.70
N LEU A 350 -11.15 -0.02 -11.49
CA LEU A 350 -11.84 0.75 -10.44
C LEU A 350 -11.13 2.07 -10.14
N VAL A 351 -9.81 2.04 -10.00
CA VAL A 351 -8.99 3.23 -9.71
C VAL A 351 -8.97 4.17 -10.91
N ALA A 352 -8.84 3.65 -12.13
CA ALA A 352 -8.90 4.46 -13.34
C ALA A 352 -10.27 5.13 -13.51
N ASP A 353 -11.36 4.39 -13.36
CA ASP A 353 -12.73 4.92 -13.45
C ASP A 353 -12.97 6.01 -12.40
N GLY A 354 -12.56 5.76 -11.16
CA GLY A 354 -12.68 6.75 -10.09
C GLY A 354 -11.78 7.98 -10.28
N LEU A 355 -10.56 7.82 -10.83
CA LEU A 355 -9.71 8.95 -11.22
C LEU A 355 -10.32 9.75 -12.37
N ASN A 356 -10.87 9.08 -13.38
CA ASN A 356 -11.52 9.75 -14.51
C ASN A 356 -12.72 10.58 -14.04
N CYS A 357 -13.56 10.03 -13.15
CA CYS A 357 -14.68 10.78 -12.56
C CYS A 357 -14.21 11.94 -11.68
N ALA A 358 -13.12 11.78 -10.92
CA ALA A 358 -12.63 12.84 -10.03
C ALA A 358 -11.88 13.97 -10.76
N LEU A 359 -11.26 13.66 -11.91
CA LEU A 359 -10.48 14.63 -12.69
C LEU A 359 -11.30 15.33 -13.76
N HIS A 360 -12.41 14.73 -14.22
CA HIS A 360 -13.26 15.29 -15.26
C HIS A 360 -14.71 15.38 -14.75
N GLU A 361 -15.19 16.60 -14.51
CA GLU A 361 -16.58 16.85 -14.08
C GLU A 361 -17.62 16.32 -15.09
N ALA A 362 -17.27 16.30 -16.37
CA ALA A 362 -18.13 15.75 -17.43
C ALA A 362 -18.23 14.21 -17.42
N VAL A 363 -17.35 13.52 -16.69
CA VAL A 363 -17.30 12.06 -16.63
C VAL A 363 -18.00 11.60 -15.35
N THR A 364 -19.04 10.80 -15.52
CA THR A 364 -19.82 10.21 -14.43
C THR A 364 -19.67 8.69 -14.41
N PRO A 365 -19.96 8.02 -13.29
CA PRO A 365 -19.94 6.56 -13.21
C PRO A 365 -20.79 5.84 -14.27
N GLU A 366 -21.83 6.50 -14.79
CA GLU A 366 -22.71 5.95 -15.83
C GLU A 366 -22.10 6.07 -17.24
N ASN A 367 -21.29 7.08 -17.50
CA ASN A 367 -20.74 7.35 -18.84
C ASN A 367 -19.26 6.98 -18.99
N VAL A 368 -18.53 6.74 -17.88
CA VAL A 368 -17.08 6.49 -17.89
C VAL A 368 -16.67 5.34 -18.82
N SER A 369 -17.49 4.28 -18.89
CA SER A 369 -17.25 3.14 -19.78
C SER A 369 -17.40 3.47 -21.27
N ALA A 370 -18.05 4.57 -21.64
CA ALA A 370 -18.17 5.03 -23.02
C ALA A 370 -16.99 5.91 -23.47
N HIS A 371 -16.22 6.44 -22.51
CA HIS A 371 -15.06 7.31 -22.74
C HIS A 371 -13.72 6.56 -22.71
N ILE A 372 -13.73 5.30 -22.25
CA ILE A 372 -12.56 4.42 -22.14
C ILE A 372 -12.66 3.33 -23.21
N ASN A 373 -11.52 2.97 -23.83
CA ASN A 373 -11.45 1.92 -24.87
C ASN A 373 -11.57 0.49 -24.33
#